data_AF-A0AAX4J8F5-F1
#
_entry.id   AF-A0AAX4J8F5-F1
#
_cell.length_a   1.000
_cell.length_b   1.000
_cell.length_c   1.000
_cell.angle_alpha   90.00
_cell.angle_beta   90.00
_cell.angle_gamma   90.00
#
_symmetry.space_group_name_H-M   'P 1'
#
loop_
_entity.id
_entity.type
_entity.pdbx_description
1 polymer ?
#
loop_
_entity_poly.entity_id
_entity_poly.type
_entity_poly.pdbx_seq_one_letter_code
_entity_poly.pdbx_strand_id
1 'polypeptide(L)'
;MGNFTKTNRTIKKDNCYLIYLNIPKDCIYEVSNIIIEFNLEENEIKILSDDIPDEIKSRMASFYCGDIDKFIRKIEENLDIFLSGKEPEKDPHVQNIENEDKIISLPDKFVYPTQNVNINTLEIEISKKGIYFFIAKNINIQVNCKKCKKSSDLVNSKKCTCGNLLKCNFIPTLNSEVLGSLFLDNCTFLHLNPTNFQFNCENCFSNYQSNKIGINTKFRMDCWKCNNLLSFNLKKLIFVEKKTQTFKIGSELPQKGACKHYKRSYRWFRFPCCKSVYPCDICHDAENNHQSQFANKMICGFCSKEQSVKSNCDCGMDLKKSTTFWEGGKGSRNKATMSKKDSKKYTK
;
A
#
# COMPACT_ATOMS: atom_id res chain seq x y z
N MET A 1 -18.43 -17.98 -31.15
CA MET A 1 -17.44 -18.39 -32.18
C MET A 1 -16.11 -17.77 -31.79
N GLY A 2 -15.29 -18.48 -31.02
CA GLY A 2 -13.94 -18.02 -30.64
C GLY A 2 -12.96 -18.31 -31.78
N ASN A 3 -12.26 -17.29 -32.25
CA ASN A 3 -11.22 -17.42 -33.26
C ASN A 3 -9.94 -17.92 -32.58
N PHE A 4 -9.66 -19.23 -32.66
CA PHE A 4 -8.34 -19.79 -32.34
C PHE A 4 -7.28 -19.27 -33.34
N THR A 5 -6.01 -19.20 -32.94
CA THR A 5 -4.89 -18.77 -33.81
C THR A 5 -5.06 -19.23 -35.27
N LYS A 6 -5.20 -18.26 -36.20
CA LYS A 6 -5.59 -18.50 -37.62
C LYS A 6 -4.64 -19.41 -38.42
N THR A 7 -3.52 -19.83 -37.85
CA THR A 7 -2.43 -20.54 -38.51
C THR A 7 -2.36 -22.02 -38.17
N ASN A 8 -2.90 -22.47 -37.04
CA ASN A 8 -2.85 -23.87 -36.61
C ASN A 8 -3.96 -24.70 -37.26
N ARG A 9 -3.64 -25.93 -37.68
CA ARG A 9 -4.69 -26.89 -38.08
C ARG A 9 -5.48 -27.27 -36.83
N THR A 10 -6.78 -27.09 -36.87
CA THR A 10 -7.69 -27.41 -35.75
C THR A 10 -8.81 -28.34 -36.21
N ILE A 11 -9.17 -29.30 -35.36
CA ILE A 11 -10.29 -30.21 -35.57
C ILE A 11 -11.19 -30.10 -34.34
N LYS A 12 -12.48 -29.78 -34.56
CA LYS A 12 -13.47 -29.79 -33.48
C LYS A 12 -14.04 -31.21 -33.35
N LYS A 13 -14.02 -31.76 -32.13
CA LYS A 13 -14.66 -33.03 -31.80
C LYS A 13 -15.47 -32.83 -30.52
N ASP A 14 -16.80 -32.82 -30.66
CA ASP A 14 -17.73 -32.56 -29.57
C ASP A 14 -17.42 -31.24 -28.81
N ASN A 15 -17.11 -31.32 -27.52
CA ASN A 15 -16.73 -30.21 -26.63
C ASN A 15 -15.22 -29.95 -26.57
N CYS A 16 -14.43 -30.65 -27.37
CA CYS A 16 -12.98 -30.51 -27.42
C CYS A 16 -12.49 -29.95 -28.77
N TYR A 17 -11.38 -29.22 -28.70
CA TYR A 17 -10.59 -28.84 -29.87
C TYR A 17 -9.29 -29.61 -29.88
N LEU A 18 -9.00 -30.28 -30.99
CA LEU A 18 -7.70 -30.87 -31.27
C LEU A 18 -6.91 -29.87 -32.12
N ILE A 19 -5.84 -29.32 -31.53
CA ILE A 19 -5.04 -28.25 -32.12
C ILE A 19 -3.67 -28.81 -32.44
N TYR A 20 -3.31 -28.83 -33.72
CA TYR A 20 -2.02 -29.31 -34.19
C TYR A 20 -1.01 -28.16 -34.09
N LEU A 21 0.05 -28.38 -33.33
CA LEU A 21 1.14 -27.43 -33.23
C LEU A 21 1.96 -27.40 -34.52
N ASN A 22 2.39 -26.21 -34.88
CA ASN A 22 3.33 -26.01 -35.98
C ASN A 22 4.73 -26.31 -35.48
N ILE A 23 5.32 -27.40 -35.98
CA ILE A 23 6.70 -27.75 -35.70
C ILE A 23 7.60 -26.89 -36.61
N PRO A 24 8.56 -26.12 -36.07
CA PRO A 24 9.49 -25.33 -36.87
C PRO A 24 10.26 -26.21 -37.86
N LYS A 25 10.54 -25.68 -39.07
CA LYS A 25 11.26 -26.44 -40.12
C LYS A 25 12.72 -26.73 -39.75
N ASP A 26 13.25 -25.96 -38.80
CA ASP A 26 14.58 -26.02 -38.22
C ASP A 26 14.65 -26.83 -36.92
N CYS A 27 13.53 -27.43 -36.48
CA CYS A 27 13.50 -28.35 -35.34
C CYS A 27 14.42 -29.55 -35.60
N ILE A 28 15.39 -29.77 -34.71
CA ILE A 28 16.39 -30.86 -34.84
C ILE A 28 15.88 -32.22 -34.36
N TYR A 29 14.69 -32.26 -33.75
CA TYR A 29 14.09 -33.48 -33.22
C TYR A 29 13.09 -34.06 -34.22
N GLU A 30 13.26 -35.33 -34.57
CA GLU A 30 12.27 -36.08 -35.36
C GLU A 30 11.08 -36.45 -34.47
N VAL A 31 10.07 -35.57 -34.43
CA VAL A 31 8.83 -35.78 -33.69
C VAL A 31 7.62 -35.76 -34.62
N SER A 32 6.68 -36.68 -34.41
CA SER A 32 5.37 -36.67 -35.06
C SER A 32 4.52 -35.50 -34.58
N ASN A 33 3.31 -35.38 -35.13
CA ASN A 33 2.40 -34.29 -34.80
C ASN A 33 2.17 -34.19 -33.29
N ILE A 34 2.40 -32.99 -32.75
CA ILE A 34 2.07 -32.67 -31.36
C ILE A 34 0.70 -32.02 -31.36
N ILE A 35 -0.25 -32.65 -30.68
CA ILE A 35 -1.65 -32.24 -30.66
C ILE A 35 -2.01 -31.78 -29.25
N ILE A 36 -2.60 -30.58 -29.13
CA ILE A 36 -3.21 -30.11 -27.89
C ILE A 36 -4.71 -30.41 -27.97
N GLU A 37 -5.19 -31.28 -27.10
CA GLU A 37 -6.61 -31.46 -26.82
C GLU A 37 -7.04 -30.43 -25.78
N PHE A 38 -7.94 -29.54 -26.14
CA PHE A 38 -8.46 -28.48 -25.28
C PHE A 38 -9.96 -28.67 -25.04
N ASN A 39 -10.36 -28.84 -23.77
CA ASN A 39 -11.75 -28.98 -23.35
C ASN A 39 -12.34 -27.60 -23.01
N LEU A 40 -13.43 -27.22 -23.68
CA LEU A 40 -14.08 -25.91 -23.52
C LEU A 40 -14.83 -25.74 -22.20
N GLU A 41 -15.35 -26.82 -21.61
CA GLU A 41 -16.18 -26.75 -20.40
C GLU A 41 -15.32 -26.65 -19.14
N GLU A 42 -14.29 -27.50 -19.06
CA GLU A 42 -13.37 -27.55 -17.91
C GLU A 42 -12.20 -26.55 -18.05
N ASN A 43 -12.01 -25.97 -19.24
CA ASN A 43 -10.85 -25.13 -19.57
C ASN A 43 -9.52 -25.84 -19.25
N GLU A 44 -9.45 -27.12 -19.59
CA GLU A 44 -8.29 -27.99 -19.38
C GLU A 44 -7.64 -28.39 -20.69
N ILE A 45 -6.34 -28.66 -20.66
CA ILE A 45 -5.58 -29.13 -21.82
C ILE A 45 -4.94 -30.50 -21.56
N LYS A 46 -4.75 -31.24 -22.64
CA LYS A 46 -3.95 -32.46 -22.67
C LYS A 46 -3.08 -32.46 -23.92
N ILE A 47 -1.81 -32.83 -23.78
CA ILE A 47 -0.89 -32.94 -24.91
C ILE A 47 -0.85 -34.40 -25.35
N LEU A 48 -1.12 -34.63 -26.64
CA LEU A 48 -1.13 -35.93 -27.29
C LEU A 48 0.03 -35.95 -28.29
N SER A 49 0.99 -36.85 -28.04
CA SER A 49 2.10 -37.18 -28.94
C SER A 49 2.69 -38.50 -28.48
N ASP A 50 2.97 -39.39 -29.43
CA ASP A 50 3.52 -40.71 -29.15
C ASP A 50 5.04 -40.67 -28.93
N ASP A 51 5.73 -39.69 -29.54
CA ASP A 51 7.20 -39.60 -29.51
C ASP A 51 7.73 -38.79 -28.32
N ILE A 52 6.85 -38.07 -27.62
CA ILE A 52 7.24 -37.25 -26.47
C ILE A 52 7.01 -38.06 -25.18
N PRO A 53 7.98 -38.17 -24.28
CA PRO A 53 7.77 -38.77 -22.95
C PRO A 53 6.76 -38.00 -22.10
N ASP A 54 6.01 -38.69 -21.24
CA ASP A 54 4.96 -38.09 -20.40
C ASP A 54 5.47 -37.01 -19.42
N GLU A 55 6.74 -37.11 -19.02
CA GLU A 55 7.40 -36.08 -18.21
C GLU A 55 7.47 -34.74 -18.94
N ILE A 56 7.83 -34.76 -20.24
CA ILE A 56 7.92 -33.55 -21.07
C ILE A 56 6.51 -33.02 -21.35
N LYS A 57 5.53 -33.89 -21.64
CA LYS A 57 4.12 -33.48 -21.81
C LYS A 57 3.57 -32.79 -20.57
N SER A 58 3.85 -33.34 -19.39
CA SER A 58 3.41 -32.77 -18.11
C SER A 58 4.08 -31.42 -17.83
N ARG A 59 5.38 -31.29 -18.15
CA ARG A 59 6.07 -30.00 -18.07
C ARG A 59 5.47 -28.97 -19.03
N MET A 60 5.29 -29.32 -20.31
CA MET A 60 4.65 -28.45 -21.29
C MET A 60 3.26 -28.03 -20.81
N ALA A 61 2.42 -28.96 -20.36
CA ALA A 61 1.07 -28.68 -19.87
C ALA A 61 1.05 -27.73 -18.65
N SER A 62 2.08 -27.78 -17.79
CA SER A 62 2.21 -26.87 -16.64
C SER A 62 2.31 -25.38 -17.01
N PHE A 63 2.64 -25.05 -18.27
CA PHE A 63 2.68 -23.67 -18.75
C PHE A 63 1.30 -23.12 -19.15
N TYR A 64 0.25 -23.94 -19.12
CA TYR A 64 -1.09 -23.50 -19.43
C TYR A 64 -1.70 -22.68 -18.29
N CYS A 65 -2.17 -21.48 -18.62
CA CYS A 65 -2.73 -20.53 -17.66
C CYS A 65 -4.16 -20.10 -18.00
N GLY A 66 -4.93 -20.96 -18.67
CA GLY A 66 -6.32 -20.69 -19.05
C GLY A 66 -6.50 -19.90 -20.36
N ASP A 67 -5.42 -19.63 -21.11
CA ASP A 67 -5.44 -18.94 -22.40
C ASP A 67 -4.75 -19.83 -23.44
N ILE A 68 -5.56 -20.46 -24.29
CA ILE A 68 -5.11 -21.49 -25.23
C ILE A 68 -4.23 -20.92 -26.34
N ASP A 69 -4.55 -19.74 -26.86
CA ASP A 69 -3.78 -19.11 -27.95
C ASP A 69 -2.39 -18.70 -27.46
N LYS A 70 -2.33 -18.13 -26.25
CA LYS A 70 -1.05 -17.78 -25.61
C LYS A 70 -0.22 -19.03 -25.30
N PHE A 71 -0.88 -20.10 -24.88
CA PHE A 71 -0.22 -21.36 -24.59
C PHE A 71 0.40 -21.96 -25.86
N ILE A 72 -0.37 -22.08 -26.94
CA ILE A 72 0.11 -22.59 -28.25
C ILE A 72 1.34 -21.84 -28.70
N ARG A 73 1.27 -20.50 -28.76
CA ARG A 73 2.39 -19.67 -29.21
C ARG A 73 3.65 -19.92 -28.38
N LYS A 74 3.51 -20.01 -27.05
CA LYS A 74 4.64 -20.21 -26.15
C LYS A 74 5.28 -21.59 -26.32
N ILE A 75 4.47 -22.62 -26.53
CA ILE A 75 4.98 -23.96 -26.80
C ILE A 75 5.71 -24.01 -28.14
N GLU A 76 5.14 -23.42 -29.20
CA GLU A 76 5.76 -23.37 -30.53
C GLU A 76 7.08 -22.61 -30.52
N GLU A 77 7.16 -21.45 -29.85
CA GLU A 77 8.38 -20.63 -29.76
C GLU A 77 9.51 -21.30 -28.96
N ASN A 78 9.19 -22.25 -28.07
CA ASN A 78 10.16 -22.87 -27.16
C ASN A 78 10.24 -24.40 -27.37
N LEU A 79 9.76 -24.90 -28.51
CA LEU A 79 9.56 -26.33 -28.72
C LEU A 79 10.88 -27.11 -28.61
N ASP A 80 11.96 -26.63 -29.23
CA ASP A 80 13.28 -27.25 -29.16
C ASP A 80 13.83 -27.34 -27.73
N ILE A 81 13.52 -26.34 -26.89
CA ILE A 81 13.96 -26.32 -25.49
C ILE A 81 13.21 -27.40 -24.71
N PHE A 82 11.90 -27.49 -24.88
CA PHE A 82 11.10 -28.54 -24.26
C PHE A 82 11.52 -29.94 -24.69
N LEU A 83 11.74 -30.14 -26.00
CA LEU A 83 12.17 -31.42 -26.56
C LEU A 83 13.61 -31.80 -26.13
N SER A 84 14.46 -30.81 -25.84
CA SER A 84 15.78 -31.04 -25.22
C SER A 84 15.72 -31.47 -23.74
N GLY A 85 14.53 -31.54 -23.15
CA GLY A 85 14.32 -31.87 -21.73
C GLY A 85 14.68 -30.73 -20.77
N LYS A 86 15.00 -29.53 -21.29
CA LYS A 86 15.28 -28.32 -20.52
C LYS A 86 14.02 -27.47 -20.38
N GLU A 87 14.02 -26.58 -19.40
CA GLU A 87 12.98 -25.57 -19.28
C GLU A 87 13.45 -24.28 -19.95
N PRO A 88 12.60 -23.58 -20.71
CA PRO A 88 12.93 -22.25 -21.21
C PRO A 88 13.25 -21.35 -20.03
N GLU A 89 14.41 -20.69 -20.09
CA GLU A 89 14.81 -19.74 -19.06
C GLU A 89 13.70 -18.71 -18.88
N LYS A 90 13.34 -18.41 -17.62
CA LYS A 90 12.44 -17.30 -17.33
C LYS A 90 13.17 -16.03 -17.72
N ASP A 91 12.89 -15.56 -18.93
CA ASP A 91 13.55 -14.44 -19.58
C ASP A 91 13.64 -13.22 -18.63
N PRO A 92 14.84 -12.83 -18.16
CA PRO A 92 14.99 -11.69 -17.26
C PRO A 92 14.70 -10.34 -17.95
N HIS A 93 14.66 -10.32 -19.29
CA HIS A 93 14.57 -9.09 -20.08
C HIS A 93 13.77 -9.23 -21.39
N VAL A 94 12.55 -9.77 -21.32
CA VAL A 94 11.48 -9.46 -22.30
C VAL A 94 10.23 -8.96 -21.56
N GLN A 95 10.18 -7.63 -21.41
CA GLN A 95 8.99 -6.76 -21.50
C GLN A 95 7.68 -7.38 -20.99
N ASN A 96 7.27 -7.17 -19.73
CA ASN A 96 6.65 -5.92 -19.28
C ASN A 96 6.17 -5.00 -20.40
N ILE A 97 5.07 -5.40 -21.05
CA ILE A 97 3.85 -4.65 -21.42
C ILE A 97 2.93 -5.76 -21.97
N GLU A 98 2.27 -6.59 -21.16
CA GLU A 98 0.78 -6.64 -21.14
C GLU A 98 0.19 -7.68 -20.12
N ASN A 99 0.98 -8.22 -19.18
CA ASN A 99 0.49 -9.26 -18.25
C ASN A 99 0.72 -8.99 -16.73
N GLU A 100 0.98 -7.75 -16.31
CA GLU A 100 1.09 -7.40 -14.88
C GLU A 100 -0.27 -7.15 -14.19
N ASP A 101 -1.36 -7.13 -14.95
CA ASP A 101 -2.67 -6.65 -14.49
C ASP A 101 -3.75 -7.76 -14.43
N LYS A 102 -3.33 -9.00 -14.13
CA LYS A 102 -4.25 -10.13 -13.92
C LYS A 102 -4.37 -10.48 -12.44
N ILE A 103 -5.49 -11.08 -12.09
CA ILE A 103 -5.72 -11.70 -10.78
C ILE A 103 -4.98 -13.03 -10.76
N ILE A 104 -4.32 -13.35 -9.64
CA ILE A 104 -3.46 -14.55 -9.53
C ILE A 104 -3.83 -15.28 -8.24
N SER A 105 -3.89 -16.62 -8.28
CA SER A 105 -3.92 -17.44 -7.06
C SER A 105 -2.54 -17.52 -6.43
N LEU A 106 -2.48 -17.44 -5.11
CA LEU A 106 -1.26 -17.63 -4.34
C LEU A 106 -1.28 -19.03 -3.71
N PRO A 107 -0.11 -19.60 -3.37
CA PRO A 107 -0.04 -20.91 -2.73
C PRO A 107 -0.88 -21.00 -1.45
N ASP A 108 -1.41 -22.18 -1.13
CA ASP A 108 -2.20 -22.38 0.11
C ASP A 108 -1.39 -22.04 1.37
N LYS A 109 -0.08 -22.34 1.38
CA LYS A 109 0.85 -22.00 2.47
C LYS A 109 1.51 -20.63 2.30
N PHE A 110 0.86 -19.68 1.64
CA PHE A 110 1.42 -18.35 1.42
C PHE A 110 1.67 -17.63 2.75
N VAL A 111 2.92 -17.23 2.98
CA VAL A 111 3.31 -16.47 4.17
C VAL A 111 3.19 -14.98 3.85
N TYR A 112 2.27 -14.32 4.54
CA TYR A 112 2.11 -12.88 4.44
C TYR A 112 3.32 -12.16 5.05
N PRO A 113 4.06 -11.35 4.29
CA PRO A 113 5.17 -10.58 4.82
C PRO A 113 4.61 -9.54 5.78
N THR A 114 4.97 -9.62 7.06
CA THR A 114 4.49 -8.68 8.06
C THR A 114 5.59 -8.37 9.05
N GLN A 115 5.64 -7.12 9.48
CA GLN A 115 6.45 -6.73 10.64
C GLN A 115 5.65 -5.76 11.50
N ASN A 116 5.79 -5.87 12.81
CA ASN A 116 5.14 -4.97 13.75
C ASN A 116 5.92 -3.66 13.87
N VAL A 117 5.74 -2.80 12.88
CA VAL A 117 6.23 -1.42 12.88
C VAL A 117 5.03 -0.48 12.86
N ASN A 118 4.97 0.42 13.84
CA ASN A 118 3.85 1.35 14.05
C ASN A 118 4.35 2.81 14.11
N ILE A 119 5.13 3.19 13.11
CA ILE A 119 5.64 4.55 12.88
C ILE A 119 5.61 4.83 11.37
N ASN A 120 5.38 6.09 10.99
CA ASN A 120 5.29 6.50 9.58
C ASN A 120 4.27 5.64 8.81
N THR A 121 3.03 5.60 9.30
CA THR A 121 2.01 4.63 8.87
C THR A 121 1.25 5.11 7.63
N LEU A 122 0.87 4.17 6.77
CA LEU A 122 -0.10 4.37 5.69
C LEU A 122 -1.46 3.90 6.19
N GLU A 123 -2.24 4.82 6.74
CA GLU A 123 -3.59 4.57 7.21
C GLU A 123 -4.56 4.47 6.03
N ILE A 124 -5.47 3.51 6.10
CA ILE A 124 -6.41 3.19 5.02
C ILE A 124 -7.85 3.14 5.51
N GLU A 125 -8.76 3.59 4.66
CA GLU A 125 -10.19 3.31 4.78
C GLU A 125 -10.58 2.35 3.66
N ILE A 126 -11.00 1.14 4.03
CA ILE A 126 -11.33 0.07 3.07
C ILE A 126 -12.71 -0.52 3.36
N SER A 127 -13.54 -0.67 2.32
CA SER A 127 -14.74 -1.51 2.39
C SER A 127 -14.44 -2.86 1.74
N LYS A 128 -14.64 -3.97 2.45
CA LYS A 128 -14.40 -5.33 1.96
C LYS A 128 -15.59 -6.26 2.24
N LYS A 129 -15.79 -7.27 1.38
CA LYS A 129 -16.80 -8.32 1.52
C LYS A 129 -16.20 -9.67 1.12
N GLY A 130 -16.41 -10.70 1.95
CA GLY A 130 -15.92 -12.06 1.71
C GLY A 130 -14.40 -12.23 1.86
N ILE A 131 -13.70 -11.20 2.34
CA ILE A 131 -12.23 -11.16 2.47
C ILE A 131 -11.85 -11.07 3.94
N TYR A 132 -11.03 -12.02 4.40
CA TYR A 132 -10.57 -12.07 5.80
C TYR A 132 -9.39 -11.12 6.03
N PHE A 133 -8.24 -11.38 5.41
CA PHE A 133 -7.06 -10.50 5.43
C PHE A 133 -6.88 -9.74 4.12
N PHE A 134 -6.26 -8.57 4.23
CA PHE A 134 -5.94 -7.68 3.12
C PHE A 134 -4.60 -7.02 3.41
N ILE A 135 -3.67 -7.06 2.46
CA ILE A 135 -2.32 -6.53 2.62
C ILE A 135 -1.75 -6.12 1.26
N ALA A 136 -0.74 -5.26 1.26
CA ALA A 136 0.10 -5.04 0.09
C ALA A 136 1.49 -5.60 0.40
N LYS A 137 2.05 -6.45 -0.46
CA LYS A 137 3.45 -6.90 -0.35
C LYS A 137 4.43 -5.77 -0.65
N ASN A 138 4.14 -5.03 -1.72
CA ASN A 138 4.87 -3.85 -2.17
C ASN A 138 3.85 -2.77 -2.54
N ILE A 139 4.29 -1.51 -2.58
CA ILE A 139 3.45 -0.40 -3.03
C ILE A 139 4.14 0.36 -4.17
N ASN A 140 3.34 0.86 -5.10
CA ASN A 140 3.79 1.85 -6.07
C ASN A 140 3.29 3.22 -5.59
N ILE A 141 4.20 4.16 -5.36
CA ILE A 141 3.86 5.49 -4.84
C ILE A 141 4.39 6.57 -5.79
N GLN A 142 3.68 7.69 -5.85
CA GLN A 142 4.21 8.90 -6.42
C GLN A 142 4.87 9.73 -5.32
N VAL A 143 6.07 10.25 -5.60
CA VAL A 143 6.83 11.07 -4.67
C VAL A 143 7.38 12.33 -5.35
N ASN A 144 7.62 13.37 -4.57
CA ASN A 144 8.37 14.54 -4.98
C ASN A 144 9.81 14.47 -4.48
N CYS A 145 10.79 14.81 -5.33
CA CYS A 145 12.17 14.96 -4.90
C CYS A 145 12.31 16.16 -3.95
N LYS A 146 12.95 15.97 -2.78
CA LYS A 146 13.16 17.05 -1.81
C LYS A 146 14.01 18.20 -2.38
N LYS A 147 14.93 17.89 -3.31
CA LYS A 147 15.87 18.84 -3.96
C LYS A 147 15.23 19.60 -5.13
N CYS A 148 14.83 18.91 -6.20
CA CYS A 148 14.34 19.57 -7.42
C CYS A 148 12.81 19.69 -7.50
N LYS A 149 12.07 19.18 -6.51
CA LYS A 149 10.60 19.19 -6.42
C LYS A 149 9.86 18.48 -7.57
N LYS A 150 10.55 17.84 -8.51
CA LYS A 150 9.95 17.03 -9.57
C LYS A 150 9.31 15.76 -9.00
N SER A 151 8.15 15.41 -9.54
CA SER A 151 7.41 14.18 -9.20
C SER A 151 8.00 12.97 -9.93
N SER A 152 7.84 11.79 -9.33
CA SER A 152 8.31 10.51 -9.89
C SER A 152 7.57 9.35 -9.26
N ASP A 153 7.27 8.31 -10.03
CA ASP A 153 6.84 7.03 -9.49
C ASP A 153 8.00 6.25 -8.88
N LEU A 154 7.74 5.58 -7.77
CA LEU A 154 8.72 4.91 -6.93
C LEU A 154 8.13 3.65 -6.28
N VAL A 155 8.82 2.52 -6.41
CA VAL A 155 8.50 1.28 -5.69
C VAL A 155 9.53 1.06 -4.58
N ASN A 156 10.82 0.98 -4.95
CA ASN A 156 11.93 0.79 -4.00
C ASN A 156 12.96 1.93 -4.08
N SER A 157 13.62 2.11 -5.21
CA SER A 157 14.59 3.19 -5.39
C SER A 157 14.62 3.66 -6.84
N LYS A 158 14.89 4.96 -7.04
CA LYS A 158 14.98 5.55 -8.38
C LYS A 158 15.91 6.76 -8.36
N LYS A 159 16.80 6.87 -9.35
CA LYS A 159 17.59 8.09 -9.57
C LYS A 159 16.69 9.18 -10.15
N CYS A 160 16.64 10.32 -9.48
CA CYS A 160 15.96 11.50 -9.96
C CYS A 160 16.78 12.19 -11.07
N THR A 161 16.11 12.98 -11.93
CA THR A 161 16.76 13.79 -12.98
C THR A 161 17.77 14.81 -12.45
N CYS A 162 17.72 15.15 -11.16
CA CYS A 162 18.70 16.03 -10.50
C CYS A 162 19.90 15.29 -9.89
N GLY A 163 20.03 13.98 -10.15
CA GLY A 163 21.10 13.12 -9.64
C GLY A 163 20.85 12.49 -8.26
N ASN A 164 19.85 12.98 -7.49
CA ASN A 164 19.55 12.41 -6.18
C ASN A 164 18.93 11.01 -6.29
N LEU A 165 19.38 10.09 -5.44
CA LEU A 165 18.77 8.77 -5.27
C LEU A 165 17.57 8.89 -4.32
N LEU A 166 16.36 8.66 -4.86
CA LEU A 166 15.12 8.57 -4.09
C LEU A 166 14.96 7.13 -3.61
N LYS A 167 14.62 6.93 -2.34
CA LYS A 167 14.36 5.59 -1.79
C LYS A 167 13.03 5.54 -1.05
N CYS A 168 12.40 4.39 -1.12
CA CYS A 168 11.19 3.99 -0.46
C CYS A 168 11.42 2.61 0.14
N ASN A 169 11.25 2.50 1.45
CA ASN A 169 11.20 1.23 2.14
C ASN A 169 9.80 1.09 2.74
N PHE A 170 9.03 0.14 2.24
CA PHE A 170 7.69 -0.16 2.70
C PHE A 170 7.69 -1.47 3.49
N ILE A 171 7.15 -1.41 4.70
CA ILE A 171 7.07 -2.53 5.62
C ILE A 171 5.59 -2.87 5.84
N PRO A 172 5.11 -3.98 5.27
CA PRO A 172 3.69 -4.36 5.34
C PRO A 172 3.24 -4.83 6.73
N THR A 173 1.93 -4.72 7.00
CA THR A 173 1.28 -5.18 8.23
C THR A 173 -0.08 -5.81 7.94
N LEU A 174 -0.63 -6.59 8.89
CA LEU A 174 -1.96 -7.21 8.82
C LEU A 174 -3.06 -6.39 9.51
N ASN A 175 -2.74 -5.17 9.96
CA ASN A 175 -3.72 -4.29 10.59
C ASN A 175 -4.84 -3.90 9.60
N SER A 176 -6.09 -3.92 10.05
CA SER A 176 -7.25 -3.58 9.21
C SER A 176 -7.33 -2.11 8.80
N GLU A 177 -6.69 -1.22 9.55
CA GLU A 177 -6.72 0.24 9.36
C GLU A 177 -5.38 0.79 8.83
N VAL A 178 -4.34 -0.02 8.79
CA VAL A 178 -2.99 0.39 8.38
C VAL A 178 -2.45 -0.59 7.35
N LEU A 179 -2.06 -0.10 6.18
CA LEU A 179 -1.49 -0.93 5.11
C LEU A 179 -0.03 -1.33 5.40
N GLY A 180 0.71 -0.45 6.07
CA GLY A 180 2.09 -0.68 6.47
C GLY A 180 2.80 0.60 6.92
N SER A 181 4.08 0.46 7.26
CA SER A 181 4.98 1.59 7.57
C SER A 181 5.81 1.97 6.34
N LEU A 182 5.98 3.26 6.11
CA LEU A 182 6.67 3.81 4.95
C LEU A 182 7.84 4.71 5.38
N PHE A 183 9.03 4.44 4.84
CA PHE A 183 10.24 5.22 5.06
C PHE A 183 10.75 5.78 3.74
N LEU A 184 10.95 7.10 3.70
CA LEU A 184 11.32 7.83 2.48
C LEU A 184 12.63 8.59 2.65
N ASP A 185 13.58 8.36 1.74
CA ASP A 185 14.83 9.11 1.68
C ASP A 185 14.86 10.02 0.43
N ASN A 186 15.24 11.28 0.64
CA ASN A 186 15.36 12.32 -0.39
C ASN A 186 14.08 12.64 -1.18
N CYS A 187 12.92 12.12 -0.75
CA CYS A 187 11.63 12.38 -1.36
C CYS A 187 10.51 12.61 -0.31
N THR A 188 9.37 13.13 -0.77
CA THR A 188 8.15 13.32 0.02
C THR A 188 7.00 12.57 -0.65
N PHE A 189 6.19 11.86 0.14
CA PHE A 189 4.99 11.15 -0.34
C PHE A 189 3.99 12.11 -1.00
N LEU A 190 3.38 11.69 -2.11
CA LEU A 190 2.24 12.40 -2.72
C LEU A 190 0.97 11.55 -2.66
N HIS A 191 0.98 10.40 -3.35
CA HIS A 191 -0.17 9.51 -3.40
C HIS A 191 0.24 8.08 -3.72
N LEU A 192 -0.68 7.14 -3.48
CA LEU A 192 -0.54 5.74 -3.86
C LEU A 192 -0.98 5.54 -5.31
N ASN A 193 -0.10 5.03 -6.15
CA ASN A 193 -0.41 4.60 -7.51
C ASN A 193 -1.10 3.21 -7.49
N PRO A 194 -1.79 2.82 -8.57
CA PRO A 194 -2.37 1.48 -8.67
C PRO A 194 -1.38 0.38 -8.29
N THR A 195 -1.79 -0.46 -7.35
CA THR A 195 -0.93 -1.44 -6.67
C THR A 195 -1.67 -2.78 -6.58
N ASN A 196 -0.93 -3.89 -6.64
CA ASN A 196 -1.48 -5.23 -6.41
C ASN A 196 -1.61 -5.51 -4.91
N PHE A 197 -2.76 -6.01 -4.48
CA PHE A 197 -3.03 -6.36 -3.09
C PHE A 197 -3.18 -7.87 -2.94
N GLN A 198 -2.66 -8.43 -1.84
CA GLN A 198 -2.86 -9.82 -1.47
C GLN A 198 -3.98 -9.93 -0.44
N PHE A 199 -4.83 -10.94 -0.59
CA PHE A 199 -5.98 -11.16 0.27
C PHE A 199 -6.35 -12.64 0.26
N ASN A 200 -7.16 -13.06 1.22
CA ASN A 200 -7.68 -14.41 1.26
C ASN A 200 -9.20 -14.44 1.38
N CYS A 201 -9.79 -15.50 0.84
CA CYS A 201 -11.21 -15.78 1.01
C CYS A 201 -11.54 -16.04 2.48
N GLU A 202 -12.59 -15.41 2.98
CA GLU A 202 -13.10 -15.61 4.34
C GLU A 202 -13.68 -17.01 4.58
N ASN A 203 -14.19 -17.66 3.54
CA ASN A 203 -14.85 -18.96 3.66
C ASN A 203 -13.89 -20.16 3.57
N CYS A 204 -12.94 -20.13 2.62
CA CYS A 204 -12.06 -21.27 2.35
C CYS A 204 -10.56 -20.97 2.50
N PHE A 205 -10.20 -19.75 2.92
CA PHE A 205 -8.82 -19.29 3.12
C PHE A 205 -7.89 -19.35 1.90
N SER A 206 -8.42 -19.59 0.70
CA SER A 206 -7.63 -19.51 -0.54
C SER A 206 -7.07 -18.11 -0.71
N ASN A 207 -5.78 -18.03 -1.07
CA ASN A 207 -5.02 -16.79 -1.16
C ASN A 207 -4.99 -16.29 -2.61
N TYR A 208 -5.11 -14.98 -2.79
CA TYR A 208 -5.13 -14.34 -4.10
C TYR A 208 -4.32 -13.05 -4.08
N GLN A 209 -3.90 -12.63 -5.28
CA GLN A 209 -3.36 -11.31 -5.56
C GLN A 209 -4.25 -10.64 -6.61
N SER A 210 -4.64 -9.39 -6.37
CA SER A 210 -5.41 -8.61 -7.33
C SER A 210 -4.53 -8.17 -8.51
N ASN A 211 -5.18 -7.74 -9.60
CA ASN A 211 -4.58 -6.79 -10.53
C ASN A 211 -4.26 -5.45 -9.82
N LYS A 212 -3.66 -4.49 -10.52
CA LYS A 212 -3.37 -3.16 -9.97
C LYS A 212 -4.66 -2.42 -9.71
N ILE A 213 -4.94 -2.14 -8.44
CA ILE A 213 -6.13 -1.42 -8.01
C ILE A 213 -5.70 -0.06 -7.45
N GLY A 214 -6.34 0.99 -7.95
CA GLY A 214 -6.18 2.36 -7.44
C GLY A 214 -7.17 2.68 -6.33
N ILE A 215 -7.00 3.85 -5.71
CA ILE A 215 -7.96 4.39 -4.73
C ILE A 215 -9.33 4.59 -5.42
N ASN A 216 -10.41 4.34 -4.69
CA ASN A 216 -11.82 4.39 -5.15
C ASN A 216 -12.18 3.44 -6.29
N THR A 217 -11.28 2.54 -6.69
CA THR A 217 -11.56 1.51 -7.68
C THR A 217 -12.11 0.27 -6.99
N LYS A 218 -13.24 -0.24 -7.45
CA LYS A 218 -13.85 -1.44 -6.88
C LYS A 218 -13.24 -2.69 -7.50
N PHE A 219 -12.66 -3.54 -6.66
CA PHE A 219 -12.25 -4.88 -7.02
C PHE A 219 -13.40 -5.87 -6.78
N ARG A 220 -13.55 -6.85 -7.67
CA ARG A 220 -14.52 -7.92 -7.54
C ARG A 220 -14.02 -9.18 -8.25
N MET A 221 -14.14 -10.33 -7.57
CA MET A 221 -14.02 -11.65 -8.18
C MET A 221 -14.87 -12.65 -7.39
N ASP A 222 -15.13 -13.80 -7.98
CA ASP A 222 -15.62 -14.96 -7.24
C ASP A 222 -14.43 -15.85 -6.87
N CYS A 223 -14.42 -16.37 -5.64
CA CYS A 223 -13.36 -17.24 -5.16
C CYS A 223 -13.32 -18.52 -6.01
N TRP A 224 -12.21 -18.79 -6.69
CA TRP A 224 -12.05 -19.96 -7.55
C TRP A 224 -12.21 -21.33 -6.86
N LYS A 225 -12.19 -21.37 -5.52
CA LYS A 225 -12.36 -22.62 -4.75
C LYS A 225 -13.77 -22.84 -4.20
N CYS A 226 -14.48 -21.77 -3.80
CA CYS A 226 -15.76 -21.90 -3.10
C CYS A 226 -16.87 -20.99 -3.65
N ASN A 227 -16.60 -20.26 -4.73
CA ASN A 227 -17.52 -19.34 -5.40
C ASN A 227 -18.07 -18.21 -4.51
N ASN A 228 -17.50 -17.99 -3.31
CA ASN A 228 -17.86 -16.86 -2.48
C ASN A 228 -17.39 -15.54 -3.15
N LEU A 229 -18.26 -14.54 -3.12
CA LEU A 229 -17.97 -13.22 -3.69
C LEU A 229 -16.91 -12.49 -2.86
N LEU A 230 -15.78 -12.18 -3.50
CA LEU A 230 -14.69 -11.39 -2.93
C LEU A 230 -14.72 -9.98 -3.54
N SER A 231 -14.81 -8.96 -2.70
CA SER A 231 -14.79 -7.57 -3.18
C SER A 231 -14.14 -6.65 -2.17
N PHE A 232 -13.39 -5.67 -2.67
CA PHE A 232 -12.90 -4.57 -1.85
C PHE A 232 -12.88 -3.25 -2.63
N ASN A 233 -12.85 -2.14 -1.89
CA ASN A 233 -12.63 -0.80 -2.43
C ASN A 233 -11.85 0.00 -1.38
N LEU A 234 -10.65 0.45 -1.76
CA LEU A 234 -9.82 1.31 -0.95
C LEU A 234 -10.28 2.75 -1.13
N LYS A 235 -11.04 3.28 -0.19
CA LYS A 235 -11.69 4.60 -0.30
C LYS A 235 -10.73 5.75 -0.05
N LYS A 236 -9.87 5.60 0.96
CA LYS A 236 -8.97 6.66 1.41
C LYS A 236 -7.64 6.05 1.85
N LEU A 237 -6.59 6.83 1.66
CA LEU A 237 -5.27 6.55 2.18
C LEU A 237 -4.64 7.85 2.70
N ILE A 238 -4.05 7.78 3.90
CA ILE A 238 -3.37 8.91 4.55
C ILE A 238 -1.99 8.44 5.00
N PHE A 239 -0.96 9.17 4.61
CA PHE A 239 0.39 8.95 5.16
C PHE A 239 0.58 9.79 6.42
N VAL A 240 0.83 9.12 7.54
CA VAL A 240 1.01 9.72 8.87
C VAL A 240 2.48 9.60 9.27
N GLU A 241 3.25 10.64 9.01
CA GLU A 241 4.67 10.71 9.34
C GLU A 241 4.89 11.18 10.79
N LYS A 242 5.73 10.46 11.54
CA LYS A 242 6.18 10.89 12.86
C LYS A 242 7.37 11.83 12.70
N LYS A 243 7.18 13.11 12.99
CA LYS A 243 8.28 14.08 13.07
C LYS A 243 9.01 13.90 14.39
N THR A 244 10.25 13.42 14.31
CA THR A 244 11.13 13.32 15.48
C THR A 244 11.71 14.69 15.81
N GLN A 245 11.39 15.18 17.01
CA GLN A 245 12.01 16.38 17.59
C GLN A 245 12.70 15.94 18.88
N THR A 246 13.97 16.30 19.02
CA THR A 246 14.75 16.07 20.22
C THR A 246 14.81 17.35 21.03
N PHE A 247 14.51 17.25 22.33
CA PHE A 247 14.56 18.38 23.26
C PHE A 247 15.54 18.06 24.37
N LYS A 248 16.36 19.04 24.76
CA LYS A 248 17.24 18.90 25.91
C LYS A 248 16.43 19.18 27.17
N ILE A 249 16.30 18.19 28.04
CA ILE A 249 15.63 18.36 29.33
C ILE A 249 16.38 19.44 30.13
N GLY A 250 15.64 20.36 30.72
CA GLY A 250 16.16 21.51 31.45
C GLY A 250 16.34 22.78 30.61
N SER A 251 16.25 22.70 29.27
CA SER A 251 16.28 23.90 28.42
C SER A 251 14.88 24.38 28.04
N GLU A 252 14.77 25.68 27.75
CA GLU A 252 13.54 26.27 27.21
C GLU A 252 13.29 25.81 25.76
N LEU A 253 12.02 25.61 25.42
CA LEU A 253 11.59 25.43 24.04
C LEU A 253 11.64 26.76 23.27
N PRO A 254 11.63 26.75 21.92
CA PRO A 254 11.49 27.96 21.13
C PRO A 254 10.29 28.80 21.60
N GLN A 255 10.52 30.09 21.83
CA GLN A 255 9.53 31.03 22.37
C GLN A 255 8.83 30.52 23.65
N LYS A 256 9.55 29.74 24.48
CA LYS A 256 9.04 29.11 25.71
C LYS A 256 7.80 28.25 25.44
N GLY A 257 7.69 27.68 24.25
CA GLY A 257 6.56 26.85 23.85
C GLY A 257 5.35 27.60 23.30
N ALA A 258 5.39 28.93 23.22
CA ALA A 258 4.30 29.72 22.65
C ALA A 258 4.28 29.68 21.12
N CYS A 259 3.11 29.92 20.53
CA CYS A 259 2.95 30.09 19.08
C CYS A 259 2.08 31.29 18.75
N LYS A 260 1.96 31.60 17.45
CA LYS A 260 1.15 32.71 16.94
C LYS A 260 -0.33 32.60 17.32
N HIS A 261 -0.87 31.37 17.38
CA HIS A 261 -2.26 31.10 17.72
C HIS A 261 -2.53 31.22 19.23
N TYR A 262 -1.64 30.66 20.06
CA TYR A 262 -1.79 30.62 21.52
C TYR A 262 -0.60 31.26 22.24
N LYS A 263 -0.50 32.58 22.17
CA LYS A 263 0.58 33.38 22.78
C LYS A 263 0.69 33.25 24.31
N ARG A 264 -0.34 32.72 24.96
CA ARG A 264 -0.44 32.54 26.43
C ARG A 264 -0.28 31.08 26.87
N SER A 265 -0.07 30.17 25.93
CA SER A 265 0.24 28.77 26.22
C SER A 265 1.75 28.57 26.11
N TYR A 266 2.35 27.99 27.13
CA TYR A 266 3.76 27.57 27.15
C TYR A 266 3.86 26.04 27.10
N ARG A 267 2.99 25.42 26.31
CA ARG A 267 2.86 23.98 26.17
C ARG A 267 3.05 23.61 24.72
N TRP A 268 3.86 22.60 24.50
CA TRP A 268 3.75 21.80 23.28
C TRP A 268 3.01 20.52 23.63
N PHE A 269 2.26 19.98 22.69
CA PHE A 269 1.44 18.79 22.87
C PHE A 269 2.01 17.66 22.03
N ARG A 270 2.04 16.46 22.61
CA ARG A 270 2.33 15.24 21.86
C ARG A 270 1.01 14.65 21.37
N PHE A 271 0.77 14.78 20.08
CA PHE A 271 -0.48 14.35 19.46
C PHE A 271 -0.52 12.83 19.30
N PRO A 272 -1.57 12.13 19.79
CA PRO A 272 -1.65 10.67 19.69
C PRO A 272 -1.69 10.14 18.26
N CYS A 273 -2.30 10.89 17.32
CA CYS A 273 -2.44 10.50 15.92
C CYS A 273 -1.09 10.18 15.24
N CYS A 274 -0.08 11.02 15.41
CA CYS A 274 1.23 10.84 14.75
C CYS A 274 2.41 10.75 15.71
N LYS A 275 2.18 10.87 17.02
CA LYS A 275 3.20 10.97 18.09
C LYS A 275 4.19 12.14 17.93
N SER A 276 3.93 13.04 16.99
CA SER A 276 4.68 14.28 16.77
C SER A 276 4.31 15.33 17.82
N VAL A 277 5.14 16.36 17.94
CA VAL A 277 4.99 17.41 18.95
C VAL A 277 4.77 18.75 18.26
N TYR A 278 3.74 19.49 18.69
CA TYR A 278 3.44 20.83 18.18
C TYR A 278 2.92 21.75 19.30
N PRO A 279 3.09 23.08 19.20
CA PRO A 279 2.57 24.03 20.19
C PRO A 279 1.04 24.03 20.34
N CYS A 280 0.32 23.68 19.27
CA CYS A 280 -1.13 23.57 19.28
C CYS A 280 -1.64 22.73 18.09
N ASP A 281 -2.93 22.40 18.14
CA ASP A 281 -3.72 21.76 17.09
C ASP A 281 -3.61 22.49 15.74
N ILE A 282 -3.79 23.82 15.72
CA ILE A 282 -3.71 24.61 14.48
C ILE A 282 -2.31 24.51 13.84
N CYS A 283 -1.24 24.49 14.65
CA CYS A 283 0.12 24.30 14.15
C CYS A 283 0.37 22.86 13.66
N HIS A 284 -0.25 21.87 14.30
CA HIS A 284 -0.22 20.49 13.83
C HIS A 284 -0.89 20.38 12.46
N ASP A 285 -2.14 20.83 12.35
CA ASP A 285 -2.95 20.63 11.15
C ASP A 285 -2.40 21.41 9.94
N ALA A 286 -1.68 22.52 10.17
CA ALA A 286 -1.02 23.29 9.12
C ALA A 286 0.17 22.56 8.47
N GLU A 287 0.81 21.61 9.17
CA GLU A 287 2.01 20.93 8.67
C GLU A 287 1.83 19.42 8.40
N ASN A 288 0.63 18.88 8.59
CA ASN A 288 0.35 17.46 8.39
C ASN A 288 -0.91 17.25 7.54
N ASN A 289 -0.98 16.11 6.86
CA ASN A 289 -2.10 15.77 5.98
C ASN A 289 -3.28 15.10 6.72
N HIS A 290 -3.35 15.25 8.05
CA HIS A 290 -4.40 14.68 8.90
C HIS A 290 -4.73 15.63 10.05
N GLN A 291 -5.94 15.49 10.58
CA GLN A 291 -6.42 16.30 11.70
C GLN A 291 -5.84 15.82 13.03
N SER A 292 -5.57 16.78 13.91
CA SER A 292 -5.11 16.53 15.25
C SER A 292 -6.15 15.81 16.12
N GLN A 293 -5.67 14.89 16.94
CA GLN A 293 -6.45 14.27 18.02
C GLN A 293 -6.13 14.92 19.36
N PHE A 294 -7.07 14.86 20.31
CA PHE A 294 -6.86 15.41 21.64
C PHE A 294 -5.63 14.81 22.33
N ALA A 295 -4.70 15.66 22.75
CA ALA A 295 -3.44 15.23 23.35
C ALA A 295 -3.55 15.11 24.87
N ASN A 296 -3.14 13.96 25.40
CA ASN A 296 -3.07 13.70 26.86
C ASN A 296 -1.68 13.98 27.46
N LYS A 297 -0.67 14.19 26.60
CA LYS A 297 0.71 14.52 27.00
C LYS A 297 1.12 15.89 26.47
N MET A 298 1.87 16.63 27.27
CA MET A 298 2.48 17.90 26.91
C MET A 298 3.96 17.94 27.27
N ILE A 299 4.69 18.80 26.59
CA ILE A 299 6.07 19.17 26.88
C ILE A 299 6.07 20.61 27.42
N CYS A 300 6.71 20.78 28.58
CA CYS A 300 6.88 22.08 29.22
C CYS A 300 7.73 23.02 28.36
N GLY A 301 7.24 24.22 28.10
CA GLY A 301 7.95 25.25 27.38
C GLY A 301 9.22 25.79 28.04
N PHE A 302 9.37 25.63 29.35
CA PHE A 302 10.50 26.18 30.12
C PHE A 302 11.62 25.17 30.39
N CYS A 303 11.28 23.90 30.60
CA CYS A 303 12.24 22.87 30.97
C CYS A 303 12.23 21.66 30.03
N SER A 304 11.45 21.70 28.95
CA SER A 304 11.33 20.61 27.96
C SER A 304 10.95 19.24 28.55
N LYS A 305 10.41 19.19 29.77
CA LYS A 305 9.96 17.96 30.41
C LYS A 305 8.60 17.53 29.85
N GLU A 306 8.50 16.29 29.41
CA GLU A 306 7.24 15.67 29.01
C GLU A 306 6.45 15.17 30.23
N GLN A 307 5.15 15.47 30.28
CA GLN A 307 4.25 15.18 31.39
C GLN A 307 2.79 15.13 30.90
N SER A 308 1.85 14.72 31.76
CA SER A 308 0.41 14.80 31.44
C SER A 308 -0.04 16.25 31.27
N VAL A 309 -1.13 16.49 30.52
CA VAL A 309 -1.64 17.85 30.32
C VAL A 309 -2.17 18.44 31.63
N LYS A 310 -1.58 19.57 32.07
CA LYS A 310 -1.98 20.32 33.27
C LYS A 310 -1.62 21.80 33.20
N SER A 311 -2.08 22.58 34.19
CA SER A 311 -1.82 24.03 34.29
C SER A 311 -0.36 24.35 34.62
N ASN A 312 0.25 23.56 35.52
CA ASN A 312 1.57 23.80 36.11
C ASN A 312 2.53 22.66 35.76
N CYS A 313 3.80 22.97 35.54
CA CYS A 313 4.82 21.94 35.38
C CYS A 313 5.38 21.47 36.72
N ASP A 314 5.89 20.24 36.77
CA ASP A 314 6.70 19.75 37.91
C ASP A 314 7.92 20.62 38.23
N CYS A 315 8.40 21.44 37.29
CA CYS A 315 9.47 22.41 37.54
C CYS A 315 8.98 23.69 38.25
N GLY A 316 7.73 23.76 38.68
CA GLY A 316 7.13 24.90 39.38
C GLY A 316 6.57 26.01 38.49
N MET A 317 6.76 25.94 37.17
CA MET A 317 6.32 27.01 36.25
C MET A 317 4.85 26.87 35.84
N ASP A 318 4.14 28.00 35.79
CA ASP A 318 2.81 28.12 35.19
C ASP A 318 2.88 28.08 33.65
N LEU A 319 2.18 27.12 33.05
CA LEU A 319 2.21 26.94 31.59
C LEU A 319 1.03 27.62 30.87
N LYS A 320 0.09 28.19 31.63
CA LYS A 320 -1.02 29.01 31.10
C LYS A 320 -1.00 30.35 31.81
N LYS A 321 -0.84 31.44 31.06
CA LYS A 321 -1.11 32.76 31.63
C LYS A 321 -2.62 32.95 31.78
N SER A 322 -3.10 33.04 33.02
CA SER A 322 -4.47 33.44 33.29
C SER A 322 -4.69 34.89 32.87
N THR A 323 -5.87 35.20 32.37
CA THR A 323 -6.31 36.59 32.26
C THR A 323 -6.86 37.01 33.60
N THR A 324 -6.20 37.95 34.26
CA THR A 324 -6.64 38.52 35.53
C THR A 324 -8.08 39.06 35.48
N PHE A 325 -8.57 39.51 34.33
CA PHE A 325 -9.86 40.19 34.18
C PHE A 325 -11.05 39.31 33.77
N TRP A 326 -10.82 38.06 33.37
CA TRP A 326 -11.88 37.24 32.76
C TRP A 326 -11.97 35.88 33.46
N GLU A 327 -13.18 35.50 33.85
CA GLU A 327 -13.48 34.21 34.45
C GLU A 327 -13.29 33.10 33.43
N GLY A 328 -12.14 32.43 33.48
CA GLY A 328 -12.00 31.06 32.97
C GLY A 328 -12.39 30.82 31.51
N GLY A 329 -12.36 31.83 30.64
CA GLY A 329 -12.65 31.67 29.21
C GLY A 329 -14.14 31.66 28.81
N LYS A 330 -15.09 31.94 29.71
CA LYS A 330 -16.53 32.06 29.37
C LYS A 330 -17.00 33.48 29.01
N GLY A 331 -16.08 34.40 28.72
CA GLY A 331 -16.46 35.73 28.22
C GLY A 331 -17.21 36.62 29.21
N SER A 332 -17.24 36.28 30.51
CA SER A 332 -17.72 37.17 31.56
C SER A 332 -16.55 37.76 32.34
N ARG A 333 -16.56 39.09 32.53
CA ARG A 333 -15.50 39.79 33.25
C ARG A 333 -15.65 39.54 34.74
N ASN A 334 -14.58 39.12 35.41
CA ASN A 334 -14.62 38.95 36.85
C ASN A 334 -14.53 40.33 37.51
N LYS A 335 -15.67 40.86 37.99
CA LYS A 335 -15.74 42.21 38.61
C LYS A 335 -14.83 42.33 39.84
N ALA A 336 -14.52 41.23 40.54
CA ALA A 336 -13.66 41.27 41.73
C ALA A 336 -12.23 41.66 41.39
N THR A 337 -11.70 41.14 40.28
CA THR A 337 -10.32 41.34 39.83
C THR A 337 -10.14 42.54 38.89
N MET A 338 -11.24 43.19 38.48
CA MET A 338 -11.18 44.40 37.66
C MET A 338 -10.52 45.57 38.42
N SER A 339 -9.80 46.43 37.69
CA SER A 339 -9.26 47.67 38.26
C SER A 339 -10.37 48.52 38.88
N LYS A 340 -10.11 49.15 40.04
CA LYS A 340 -11.06 50.08 40.68
C LYS A 340 -11.43 51.26 39.77
N LYS A 341 -10.59 51.57 38.78
CA LYS A 341 -10.80 52.66 37.81
C LYS A 341 -11.55 52.23 36.55
N ASP A 342 -11.88 50.94 36.41
CA ASP A 342 -12.59 50.44 35.24
C ASP A 342 -14.08 50.77 35.35
N SER A 343 -14.60 51.57 34.41
CA SER A 343 -15.99 52.05 34.41
C SER A 343 -17.01 50.92 34.36
N LYS A 344 -16.63 49.75 33.85
CA LYS A 344 -17.51 48.57 33.74
C LYS A 344 -17.53 47.70 35.01
N LYS A 345 -16.73 48.03 36.04
CA LYS A 345 -16.66 47.26 37.29
C LYS A 345 -17.93 47.38 38.13
N TYR A 346 -18.53 48.57 38.18
CA TYR A 346 -19.67 48.87 39.06
C TYR A 346 -21.01 48.99 38.32
N THR A 347 -21.00 48.96 36.98
CA THR A 347 -22.23 48.84 36.19
C THR A 347 -22.84 47.46 36.41
N LYS A 348 -24.13 47.41 36.72
CA LYS A 348 -24.86 46.16 37.02
C LYS A 348 -24.90 45.25 35.80
#